data_AF-A0A8C2MCU4-F1
#
_entry.id   AF-A0A8C2MCU4-F1
#
_cell.length_a   1.000
_cell.length_b   1.000
_cell.length_c   1.000
_cell.angle_alpha   90.00
_cell.angle_beta   90.00
_cell.angle_gamma   90.00
#
_symmetry.space_group_name_H-M   'P 1'
#
loop_
_entity.id
_entity.type
_entity.pdbx_description
1 polymer ?
#
loop_
_entity_poly.entity_id
_entity_poly.type
_entity_poly.pdbx_seq_one_letter_code
_entity_poly.pdbx_strand_id
1 'polypeptide(L)'
;MAGVRGPGESRASAMAVEQDMFDAVVMADERFHGEGYQEGYEEGSSLGIVEGRQYGTLHGAKIGSEIGCYRGFALAWKCLLHSSTGEKDSRKMKVVEALIALLQHFPYGDPTYERLHEDLDRIRGKFRQLCSLLNVQPDFKVTAEGSGLAF
;
A
#
# COMPACT_ATOMS: atom_id res chain seq x y z
N MET A 1 -28.85 -43.52 -48.88
CA MET A 1 -27.71 -44.43 -48.70
C MET A 1 -27.14 -44.21 -47.30
N ALA A 2 -27.58 -45.00 -46.33
CA ALA A 2 -27.03 -44.97 -44.97
C ALA A 2 -25.73 -45.79 -44.98
N GLY A 3 -24.59 -45.14 -44.78
CA GLY A 3 -23.30 -45.80 -44.65
C GLY A 3 -23.31 -46.66 -43.39
N VAL A 4 -23.22 -47.99 -43.57
CA VAL A 4 -23.08 -48.95 -42.47
C VAL A 4 -21.71 -48.68 -41.81
N ARG A 5 -21.74 -48.08 -40.62
CA ARG A 5 -20.56 -47.86 -39.78
C ARG A 5 -19.96 -49.23 -39.45
N GLY A 6 -18.78 -49.52 -40.00
CA GLY A 6 -18.15 -50.83 -39.88
C GLY A 6 -17.68 -51.10 -38.44
N PRO A 7 -17.57 -52.38 -38.01
CA PRO A 7 -17.17 -52.77 -36.66
C PRO A 7 -15.76 -52.29 -36.22
N GLY A 8 -14.96 -51.72 -37.13
CA GLY A 8 -13.64 -51.14 -36.84
C GLY A 8 -13.65 -49.72 -36.28
N GLU A 9 -14.65 -48.89 -36.64
CA GLU A 9 -14.70 -47.46 -36.25
C GLU A 9 -15.11 -47.30 -34.78
N SER A 10 -16.07 -48.10 -34.32
CA SER A 10 -16.50 -48.14 -32.92
C SER A 10 -15.41 -48.68 -31.99
N ARG A 11 -14.51 -49.51 -32.51
CA ARG A 11 -13.44 -50.15 -31.76
C ARG A 11 -12.21 -49.25 -31.63
N ALA A 12 -11.90 -48.45 -32.66
CA ALA A 12 -10.89 -47.40 -32.58
C ALA A 12 -11.31 -46.27 -31.62
N SER A 13 -12.58 -45.86 -31.66
CA SER A 13 -13.11 -44.89 -30.69
C SER A 13 -13.13 -45.42 -29.27
N ALA A 14 -13.49 -46.70 -29.06
CA ALA A 14 -13.43 -47.33 -27.74
C ALA A 14 -11.99 -47.46 -27.21
N MET A 15 -11.04 -47.84 -28.06
CA MET A 15 -9.61 -47.89 -27.72
C MET A 15 -9.02 -46.52 -27.38
N ALA A 16 -9.43 -45.47 -28.08
CA ALA A 16 -9.01 -44.10 -27.78
C ALA A 16 -9.56 -43.60 -26.44
N VAL A 17 -10.82 -43.91 -26.13
CA VAL A 17 -11.46 -43.58 -24.84
C VAL A 17 -10.85 -44.39 -23.69
N GLU A 18 -10.50 -45.65 -23.92
CA GLU A 18 -9.84 -46.51 -22.93
C GLU A 18 -8.39 -46.07 -22.69
N GLN A 19 -7.65 -45.69 -23.75
CA GLN A 19 -6.34 -45.04 -23.60
C GLN A 19 -6.42 -43.74 -22.83
N ASP A 20 -7.41 -42.88 -23.10
CA ASP A 20 -7.62 -41.61 -22.40
C ASP A 20 -7.88 -41.79 -20.88
N MET A 21 -8.61 -42.84 -20.48
CA MET A 21 -8.84 -43.14 -19.06
C MET A 21 -7.60 -43.63 -18.32
N PHE A 22 -6.76 -44.47 -18.94
CA PHE A 22 -5.51 -44.92 -18.30
C PHE A 22 -4.42 -43.86 -18.37
N ASP A 23 -4.35 -43.10 -19.46
CA ASP A 23 -3.44 -41.96 -19.61
C ASP A 23 -3.76 -40.88 -18.57
N ALA A 24 -5.04 -40.70 -18.23
CA ALA A 24 -5.43 -39.83 -17.12
C ALA A 24 -4.85 -40.28 -15.76
N VAL A 25 -4.78 -41.58 -15.48
CA VAL A 25 -4.19 -42.07 -14.21
C VAL A 25 -2.67 -41.99 -14.26
N VAL A 26 -2.06 -42.34 -15.39
CA VAL A 26 -0.58 -42.33 -15.56
C VAL A 26 -0.04 -40.91 -15.54
N MET A 27 -0.72 -39.97 -16.19
CA MET A 27 -0.35 -38.55 -16.25
C MET A 27 -0.93 -37.73 -15.10
N ALA A 28 -1.57 -38.38 -14.10
CA ALA A 28 -2.19 -37.69 -12.97
C ALA A 28 -1.19 -36.80 -12.20
N ASP A 29 0.02 -37.30 -11.94
CA ASP A 29 1.05 -36.57 -11.18
C ASP A 29 1.47 -35.28 -11.90
N GLU A 30 1.78 -35.38 -13.19
CA GLU A 30 2.15 -34.23 -14.03
C GLU A 30 1.02 -33.20 -14.13
N ARG A 31 -0.24 -33.67 -14.25
CA ARG A 31 -1.41 -32.79 -14.30
C ARG A 31 -1.66 -32.09 -12.98
N PHE A 32 -1.66 -32.80 -11.86
CA PHE A 32 -1.86 -32.20 -10.54
C PHE A 32 -0.71 -31.27 -10.13
N HIS A 33 0.52 -31.56 -10.56
CA HIS A 33 1.65 -30.64 -10.42
C HIS A 33 1.42 -29.35 -11.21
N GLY A 34 1.01 -29.45 -12.47
CA GLY A 34 0.72 -28.29 -13.31
C GLY A 34 -0.48 -27.48 -12.81
N GLU A 35 -1.57 -28.16 -12.46
CA GLU A 35 -2.79 -27.55 -11.90
C GLU A 35 -2.50 -26.87 -10.57
N GLY A 36 -1.83 -27.54 -9.64
CA GLY A 36 -1.49 -26.99 -8.33
C GLY A 36 -0.52 -25.80 -8.42
N TYR A 37 0.45 -25.84 -9.34
CA TYR A 37 1.31 -24.68 -9.61
C TYR A 37 0.50 -23.50 -10.16
N GLN A 38 -0.36 -23.75 -11.15
CA GLN A 38 -1.15 -22.70 -11.77
C GLN A 38 -2.14 -22.07 -10.78
N GLU A 39 -2.85 -22.89 -10.00
CA GLU A 39 -3.75 -22.45 -8.94
C GLU A 39 -3.00 -21.63 -7.90
N GLY A 40 -1.88 -22.15 -7.37
CA GLY A 40 -1.06 -21.43 -6.39
C GLY A 40 -0.47 -20.12 -6.92
N TYR A 41 -0.09 -20.07 -8.20
CA TYR A 41 0.40 -18.85 -8.84
C TYR A 41 -0.71 -17.81 -9.01
N GLU A 42 -1.89 -18.22 -9.48
CA GLU A 42 -3.04 -17.33 -9.67
C GLU A 42 -3.53 -16.77 -8.32
N GLU A 43 -3.69 -17.63 -7.32
CA GLU A 43 -4.09 -17.23 -5.97
C GLU A 43 -3.05 -16.31 -5.34
N GLY A 44 -1.77 -16.70 -5.37
CA GLY A 44 -0.69 -15.91 -4.80
C GLY A 44 -0.51 -14.54 -5.47
N SER A 45 -0.67 -14.48 -6.81
CA SER A 45 -0.60 -13.23 -7.57
C SER A 45 -1.78 -12.31 -7.23
N SER A 46 -3.00 -12.85 -7.20
CA SER A 46 -4.21 -12.11 -6.83
C SER A 46 -4.10 -11.56 -5.41
N LEU A 47 -3.72 -12.41 -4.45
CA LEU A 47 -3.57 -12.02 -3.05
C LEU A 47 -2.50 -10.94 -2.88
N GLY A 48 -1.34 -11.10 -3.53
CA GLY A 48 -0.25 -10.12 -3.48
C GLY A 48 -0.67 -8.73 -4.00
N ILE A 49 -1.49 -8.66 -5.05
CA ILE A 49 -2.03 -7.39 -5.57
C ILE A 49 -2.97 -6.75 -4.56
N VAL A 50 -3.88 -7.53 -3.97
CA VAL A 50 -4.87 -7.03 -3.01
C VAL A 50 -4.18 -6.52 -1.74
N GLU A 51 -3.29 -7.31 -1.17
CA GLU A 51 -2.54 -6.96 0.04
C GLU A 51 -1.65 -5.75 -0.19
N GLY A 52 -0.89 -5.73 -1.29
CA GLY A 52 -0.03 -4.62 -1.66
C GLY A 52 -0.81 -3.31 -1.80
N ARG A 53 -1.99 -3.36 -2.44
CA ARG A 53 -2.88 -2.20 -2.56
C ARG A 53 -3.39 -1.74 -1.20
N GLN A 54 -3.95 -2.64 -0.40
CA GLN A 54 -4.50 -2.30 0.92
C GLN A 54 -3.43 -1.69 1.82
N TYR A 55 -2.25 -2.30 1.88
CA TYR A 55 -1.13 -1.82 2.65
C TYR A 55 -0.68 -0.43 2.17
N GLY A 56 -0.51 -0.25 0.86
CA GLY A 56 -0.14 1.03 0.28
C GLY A 56 -1.15 2.15 0.57
N THR A 57 -2.45 1.86 0.46
CA THR A 57 -3.52 2.82 0.77
C THR A 57 -3.52 3.21 2.24
N LEU A 58 -3.49 2.23 3.16
CA LEU A 58 -3.52 2.48 4.59
C LEU A 58 -2.26 3.23 5.06
N HIS A 59 -1.10 2.79 4.60
CA HIS A 59 0.18 3.40 4.96
C HIS A 59 0.32 4.81 4.38
N GLY A 60 -0.05 5.00 3.11
CA GLY A 60 -0.06 6.29 2.44
C GLY A 60 -1.02 7.28 3.11
N ALA A 61 -2.23 6.84 3.47
CA ALA A 61 -3.18 7.67 4.20
C ALA A 61 -2.62 8.11 5.56
N LYS A 62 -1.99 7.19 6.31
CA LYS A 62 -1.37 7.49 7.61
C LYS A 62 -0.29 8.56 7.49
N ILE A 63 0.64 8.42 6.54
CA ILE A 63 1.70 9.40 6.30
C ILE A 63 1.10 10.74 5.84
N GLY A 64 0.16 10.71 4.91
CA GLY A 64 -0.50 11.90 4.39
C GLY A 64 -1.21 12.70 5.48
N SER A 65 -1.95 12.01 6.37
CA SER A 65 -2.60 12.64 7.53
C SER A 65 -1.59 13.25 8.50
N GLU A 66 -0.47 12.57 8.76
CA GLU A 66 0.60 13.07 9.64
C GLU A 66 1.21 14.37 9.10
N ILE A 67 1.65 14.33 7.84
CA ILE A 67 2.26 15.47 7.15
C ILE A 67 1.26 16.64 7.03
N GLY A 68 0.00 16.35 6.69
CA GLY A 68 -1.07 17.35 6.63
C GLY A 68 -1.33 18.04 7.97
N CYS A 69 -1.37 17.27 9.06
CA CYS A 69 -1.55 17.79 10.41
C CYS A 69 -0.39 18.73 10.80
N TYR A 70 0.86 18.30 10.59
CA TYR A 70 2.03 19.11 10.90
C TYR A 70 2.07 20.40 10.10
N ARG A 71 1.70 20.35 8.81
CA ARG A 71 1.60 21.53 7.96
C ARG A 71 0.53 22.50 8.44
N GLY A 72 -0.66 22.01 8.76
CA GLY A 72 -1.74 22.84 9.30
C GLY A 72 -1.33 23.52 10.61
N PHE A 73 -0.74 22.76 11.53
CA PHE A 73 -0.24 23.27 12.81
C PHE A 73 0.84 24.34 12.61
N ALA A 74 1.84 24.08 11.77
CA ALA A 74 2.91 25.03 11.50
C ALA A 74 2.40 26.33 10.89
N LEU A 75 1.46 26.25 9.93
CA LEU A 75 0.85 27.43 9.31
C LEU A 75 0.01 28.25 10.30
N ALA A 76 -0.80 27.61 11.14
CA ALA A 76 -1.58 28.30 12.16
C ALA A 76 -0.67 29.06 13.13
N TRP A 77 0.39 28.42 13.62
CA TRP A 77 1.35 29.05 14.52
C TRP A 77 2.18 30.13 13.82
N LYS A 78 2.49 29.99 12.54
CA LYS A 78 3.15 31.05 11.76
C LYS A 78 2.33 32.35 11.80
N CYS A 79 1.01 32.25 11.60
CA CYS A 79 0.10 33.39 11.66
C CYS A 79 0.02 34.01 13.07
N LEU A 80 -0.09 33.17 14.12
CA LEU A 80 -0.18 33.62 15.51
C LEU A 80 1.12 34.26 16.02
N LEU A 81 2.28 33.77 15.59
CA LEU A 81 3.58 34.31 15.98
C LEU A 81 3.92 35.59 15.21
N HIS A 82 3.43 35.76 13.97
CA HIS A 82 3.59 37.01 13.21
C HIS A 82 2.91 38.22 13.88
N SER A 83 1.87 38.01 14.69
CA SER A 83 1.24 39.09 15.46
C SER A 83 1.93 39.41 16.80
N SER A 84 3.01 38.70 17.15
CA SER A 84 3.72 38.85 18.44
C SER A 84 5.18 39.26 18.21
N THR A 85 5.58 40.44 18.70
CA THR A 85 6.89 41.06 18.47
C THR A 85 7.95 40.75 19.54
N GLY A 86 7.88 39.59 20.19
CA GLY A 86 8.82 39.19 21.25
C GLY A 86 10.06 38.43 20.75
N GLU A 87 11.23 38.64 21.37
CA GLU A 87 12.45 37.87 21.05
C GLU A 87 12.28 36.35 21.22
N LYS A 88 11.46 35.92 22.21
CA LYS A 88 11.12 34.50 22.42
C LYS A 88 10.33 33.90 21.24
N ASP A 89 9.64 34.72 20.47
CA ASP A 89 8.86 34.28 19.32
C ASP A 89 9.73 34.16 18.06
N SER A 90 10.86 34.86 17.99
CA SER A 90 11.87 34.68 16.93
C SER A 90 12.39 33.25 16.88
N ARG A 91 12.69 32.64 18.04
CA ARG A 91 13.16 31.24 18.11
C ARG A 91 12.08 30.25 17.64
N LYS A 92 10.83 30.46 18.06
CA LYS A 92 9.69 29.62 17.65
C LYS A 92 9.47 29.74 16.14
N MET A 93 9.51 30.97 15.62
CA MET A 93 9.31 31.28 14.21
C MET A 93 10.34 30.57 13.33
N LYS A 94 11.63 30.58 13.71
CA LYS A 94 12.68 29.85 12.98
C LYS A 94 12.40 28.35 12.89
N VAL A 95 11.87 27.75 13.96
CA VAL A 95 11.52 26.31 13.96
C VAL A 95 10.29 26.04 13.10
N VAL A 96 9.28 26.91 13.15
CA VAL A 96 8.09 26.84 12.28
C VAL A 96 8.48 26.92 10.80
N GLU A 97 9.33 27.88 10.44
CA GLU A 97 9.80 28.03 9.06
C GLU A 97 10.63 26.84 8.59
N ALA A 98 11.51 26.31 9.43
CA ALA A 98 12.27 25.10 9.12
C ALA A 98 11.35 23.88 8.93
N LEU A 99 10.31 23.74 9.74
CA LEU A 99 9.32 22.67 9.61
C LEU A 99 8.52 22.81 8.30
N ILE A 100 8.08 24.02 7.95
CA ILE A 100 7.37 24.29 6.68
C ILE A 100 8.26 23.97 5.49
N ALA A 101 9.54 24.34 5.52
CA ALA A 101 10.48 24.05 4.45
C ALA A 101 10.63 22.55 4.20
N LEU A 102 10.78 21.74 5.28
CA LEU A 102 10.84 20.28 5.16
C LEU A 102 9.55 19.71 4.57
N LEU A 103 8.39 20.21 4.99
CA LEU A 103 7.08 19.75 4.51
C LEU A 103 6.81 20.13 3.04
N GLN A 104 7.39 21.22 2.55
CA GLN A 104 7.27 21.67 1.15
C GLN A 104 8.11 20.83 0.20
N HIS A 105 9.27 20.35 0.65
CA HIS A 105 10.18 19.52 -0.15
C HIS A 105 9.91 18.03 -0.03
N PHE A 106 8.91 17.62 0.76
CA PHE A 106 8.57 16.22 0.93
C PHE A 106 8.07 15.60 -0.40
N PRO A 107 8.60 14.47 -0.86
CA PRO A 107 8.24 13.88 -2.14
C PRO A 107 6.94 13.08 -2.03
N TYR A 108 5.81 13.73 -2.33
CA TYR A 108 4.48 13.09 -2.31
C TYR A 108 4.22 12.16 -3.51
N GLY A 109 5.04 12.24 -4.56
CA GLY A 109 4.78 11.57 -5.84
C GLY A 109 5.53 10.25 -6.07
N ASP A 110 6.47 9.88 -5.20
CA ASP A 110 7.30 8.69 -5.36
C ASP A 110 7.07 7.70 -4.19
N PRO A 111 6.30 6.63 -4.39
CA PRO A 111 6.05 5.61 -3.37
C PRO A 111 7.29 4.75 -3.06
N THR A 112 8.34 4.81 -3.88
CA THR A 112 9.59 4.06 -3.71
C THR A 112 10.74 4.92 -3.16
N TYR A 113 10.43 6.13 -2.68
CA TYR A 113 11.44 7.06 -2.22
C TYR A 113 12.26 6.49 -1.05
N GLU A 114 13.54 6.17 -1.32
CA GLU A 114 14.41 5.45 -0.37
C GLU A 114 14.60 6.20 0.96
N ARG A 115 14.59 7.53 0.93
CA ARG A 115 14.80 8.39 2.11
C ARG A 115 13.51 8.84 2.78
N LEU A 116 12.36 8.27 2.41
CA LEU A 116 11.05 8.65 2.95
C LEU A 116 11.03 8.61 4.47
N HIS A 117 11.55 7.53 5.05
CA HIS A 117 11.58 7.33 6.49
C HIS A 117 12.52 8.34 7.19
N GLU A 118 13.68 8.63 6.60
CA GLU A 118 14.64 9.60 7.14
C GLU A 118 14.04 11.02 7.18
N ASP A 119 13.37 11.43 6.11
CA ASP A 119 12.72 12.74 6.03
C ASP A 119 11.50 12.81 6.95
N LEU A 120 10.71 11.73 7.08
CA LEU A 120 9.62 11.66 8.05
C LEU A 120 10.14 11.83 9.49
N ASP A 121 11.22 11.15 9.86
CA ASP A 121 11.79 11.26 11.19
C ASP A 121 12.37 12.64 11.46
N ARG A 122 12.96 13.28 10.43
CA ARG A 122 13.39 14.68 10.51
C ARG A 122 12.22 15.63 10.74
N ILE A 123 11.11 15.45 10.02
CA ILE A 123 9.89 16.23 10.16
C ILE A 123 9.28 16.04 11.56
N ARG A 124 9.12 14.79 12.02
CA ARG A 124 8.64 14.44 13.37
C ARG A 124 9.51 15.08 14.45
N GLY A 125 10.83 15.02 14.30
CA GLY A 125 11.78 15.65 15.21
C GLY A 125 11.58 17.15 15.32
N LYS A 126 11.42 17.84 14.18
CA LYS A 126 11.13 19.28 14.14
C LYS A 126 9.76 19.64 14.72
N PHE A 127 8.75 18.81 14.46
CA PHE A 127 7.42 18.99 15.05
C PHE A 127 7.46 18.88 16.58
N ARG A 128 8.10 17.84 17.14
CA ARG A 128 8.27 17.69 18.60
C ARG A 128 9.05 18.87 19.21
N GLN A 129 10.08 19.34 18.51
CA GLN A 129 10.83 20.53 18.91
C GLN A 129 9.91 21.75 19.00
N LEU A 130 9.03 21.94 18.01
CA LEU A 130 8.07 23.04 18.01
C LEU A 130 7.05 22.91 19.16
N CYS A 131 6.47 21.73 19.37
CA CYS A 131 5.54 21.48 20.48
C CYS A 131 6.17 21.78 21.85
N SER A 132 7.43 21.39 22.05
CA SER A 132 8.19 21.70 23.27
C SER A 132 8.37 23.22 23.47
N LEU A 133 8.67 23.97 22.41
CA LEU A 133 8.81 25.43 22.49
C LEU A 133 7.49 26.17 22.72
N LEU A 134 6.37 25.56 22.32
CA LEU A 134 5.02 26.10 22.50
C LEU A 134 4.37 25.62 23.81
N ASN A 135 5.00 24.69 24.52
CA ASN A 135 4.45 24.02 25.70
C ASN A 135 3.08 23.36 25.43
N VAL A 136 2.91 22.81 24.23
CA VAL A 136 1.71 22.09 23.78
C VAL A 136 2.05 20.60 23.69
N GLN A 137 1.15 19.73 24.14
CA GLN A 137 1.35 18.30 23.97
C GLN A 137 1.15 17.90 22.51
N PRO A 138 2.10 17.15 21.91
CA PRO A 138 1.93 16.63 20.56
C PRO A 138 0.94 15.46 20.58
N ASP A 139 -0.36 15.73 20.57
CA ASP A 139 -1.38 14.68 20.48
C ASP A 139 -1.83 14.46 19.03
N PHE A 140 -0.95 13.88 18.22
CA PHE A 140 -1.34 13.38 16.91
C PHE A 140 -1.76 11.91 17.04
N LYS A 141 -3.07 11.68 17.09
CA LYS A 141 -3.65 10.33 17.02
C LYS A 141 -4.21 10.12 15.61
N VAL A 142 -3.57 9.24 14.85
CA VAL A 142 -4.24 8.61 13.70
C VAL A 142 -5.21 7.61 14.30
N THR A 143 -6.48 7.97 14.43
CA THR A 143 -7.53 6.99 14.72
C THR A 143 -7.57 6.02 13.54
N ALA A 144 -7.03 4.82 13.74
CA ALA A 144 -7.05 3.74 12.76
C ALA A 144 -8.46 3.13 12.59
N GLU A 145 -9.43 3.58 13.38
CA GLU A 145 -10.72 2.93 13.55
C GLU A 145 -11.83 3.99 13.37
N GLY A 146 -12.51 3.96 12.22
CA GLY A 146 -13.78 4.68 12.04
C GLY A 146 -13.94 5.42 10.72
N SER A 147 -14.54 4.73 9.74
CA SER A 147 -15.48 5.27 8.74
C SER A 147 -15.16 6.63 8.10
N GLY A 148 -14.78 6.64 6.82
CA GLY A 148 -14.74 7.91 6.10
C GLY A 148 -14.67 7.87 4.58
N LEU A 149 -14.22 6.80 3.93
CA LEU A 149 -14.11 6.77 2.47
C LEU A 149 -14.47 5.38 1.93
N ALA A 150 -15.77 5.10 1.86
CA ALA A 150 -16.30 4.22 0.84
C ALA A 150 -16.51 5.09 -0.41
N PHE A 151 -15.76 4.82 -1.47
CA PHE A 151 -16.11 5.17 -2.83
C PHE A 151 -16.24 3.88 -3.62
#